data_AF-A0A238VLQ7-F1
#
_entry.id   AF-A0A238VLQ7-F1
#
_cell.length_a   1.000
_cell.length_b   1.000
_cell.length_c   1.000
_cell.angle_alpha   90.00
_cell.angle_beta   90.00
_cell.angle_gamma   90.00
#
_symmetry.space_group_name_H-M   'P 1'
#
loop_
_entity.id
_entity.type
_entity.pdbx_description
1 polymer ?
#
loop_
_entity_poly.entity_id
_entity_poly.type
_entity_poly.pdbx_seq_one_letter_code
_entity_poly.pdbx_strand_id
1 'polypeptide(L)' 'MDPMLIPWWPDAAEALGGIGRTTTHQLIKSGELPSVTIGRRRFVPVEGIKDYVARKQQEQGGEAA' A
#
# COMPACT_ATOMS: atom_id res chain seq x y z
N MET A 1 -18.61 7.82 4.04
CA MET A 1 -17.40 8.11 4.82
C MET A 1 -16.33 7.19 4.28
N ASP A 2 -15.24 7.74 3.75
CA ASP A 2 -14.13 6.92 3.28
C ASP A 2 -13.51 6.16 4.44
N PRO A 3 -13.29 4.84 4.32
CA PRO A 3 -12.67 4.07 5.38
C PRO A 3 -11.23 4.53 5.56
N MET A 4 -10.88 4.98 6.77
CA MET A 4 -9.51 5.40 7.09
C MET A 4 -8.50 4.23 6.97
N LEU A 5 -8.98 3.01 7.18
CA LEU A 5 -8.20 1.78 7.14
C LEU A 5 -8.91 0.74 6.28
N ILE A 6 -8.15 0.08 5.41
CA ILE A 6 -8.64 -1.06 4.63
C ILE A 6 -7.85 -2.32 4.98
N PRO A 7 -8.43 -3.52 4.88
CA PRO A 7 -7.68 -4.76 5.07
C PRO A 7 -6.47 -4.81 4.15
N TRP A 8 -5.34 -5.30 4.66
CA TRP A 8 -4.14 -5.44 3.84
C TRP A 8 -4.30 -6.42 2.67
N TRP A 9 -5.28 -7.32 2.77
CA TRP A 9 -5.65 -8.29 1.74
C TRP A 9 -7.16 -8.58 1.81
N PRO A 10 -7.86 -8.64 0.66
CA PRO A 10 -7.40 -8.28 -0.69
C PRO A 10 -7.44 -6.76 -0.97
N ASP A 11 -8.08 -5.96 -0.12
CA ASP A 11 -8.47 -4.58 -0.45
C ASP A 11 -7.30 -3.66 -0.81
N ALA A 12 -6.19 -3.70 -0.05
CA ALA A 12 -5.02 -2.89 -0.37
C ALA A 12 -4.37 -3.29 -1.71
N ALA A 13 -4.47 -4.55 -2.11
CA ALA A 13 -3.96 -5.04 -3.38
C ALA A 13 -4.84 -4.56 -4.55
N GLU A 14 -6.16 -4.60 -4.38
CA GLU A 14 -7.14 -4.06 -5.34
C GLU A 14 -6.98 -2.55 -5.51
N ALA A 15 -6.79 -1.82 -4.40
CA ALA A 15 -6.55 -0.38 -4.42
C ALA A 15 -5.27 0.02 -5.19
N LEU A 16 -4.28 -0.88 -5.26
CA LEU A 16 -3.04 -0.70 -6.03
C LEU A 16 -3.13 -1.23 -7.46
N GLY A 17 -4.33 -1.55 -7.96
CA GLY A 17 -4.55 -2.04 -9.32
C GLY A 17 -4.53 -3.56 -9.48
N GLY A 18 -4.80 -4.32 -8.41
CA GLY A 18 -4.94 -5.78 -8.46
C GLY A 18 -3.61 -6.53 -8.41
N ILE A 19 -2.63 -6.03 -7.66
CA ILE A 19 -1.32 -6.68 -7.52
C ILE A 19 -1.39 -8.00 -6.72
N GLY A 20 -0.46 -8.92 -6.97
CA GLY A 20 -0.45 -10.23 -6.31
C GLY A 20 -0.29 -10.16 -4.77
N ARG A 21 -0.80 -11.17 -4.06
CA ARG A 21 -0.67 -11.30 -2.59
C ARG A 21 0.77 -11.25 -2.13
N THR A 22 1.67 -11.94 -2.83
CA THR A 22 3.10 -11.98 -2.52
C THR A 22 3.72 -10.60 -2.65
N THR A 23 3.40 -9.86 -3.72
CA THR A 23 3.86 -8.49 -3.95
C THR A 23 3.38 -7.57 -2.85
N THR A 24 2.08 -7.60 -2.53
CA THR A 24 1.50 -6.80 -1.44
C THR A 24 2.18 -7.11 -0.09
N HIS A 25 2.40 -8.39 0.20
CA HIS A 25 3.10 -8.80 1.40
C HIS A 25 4.56 -8.33 1.41
N GLN A 26 5.26 -8.36 0.27
CA GLN A 26 6.61 -7.85 0.13
C GLN A 26 6.69 -6.34 0.35
N LEU A 27 5.75 -5.56 -0.19
CA LEU A 27 5.68 -4.11 0.02
C LEU A 27 5.46 -3.75 1.50
N ILE A 28 4.61 -4.51 2.18
CA ILE A 28 4.41 -4.35 3.63
C ILE A 28 5.67 -4.75 4.39
N LYS A 29 6.32 -5.85 3.99
CA LYS A 29 7.54 -6.35 4.62
C LYS A 29 8.74 -5.42 4.41
N SER A 30 8.85 -4.79 3.23
CA SER A 30 9.90 -3.81 2.93
C SER A 30 9.64 -2.46 3.61
N GLY A 31 8.44 -2.23 4.14
CA GLY A 31 8.03 -0.97 4.72
C GLY A 31 7.65 0.08 3.68
N GLU A 32 7.60 -0.28 2.40
CA GLU A 32 7.12 0.61 1.33
C GLU A 32 5.62 0.89 1.45
N LEU A 33 4.84 -0.10 1.88
CA LEU A 33 3.43 0.05 2.18
C LEU A 33 3.22 0.03 3.71
N PRO A 34 2.83 1.16 4.34
CA PRO A 34 2.63 1.20 5.77
C PRO A 34 1.45 0.29 6.16
N SER A 35 1.59 -0.40 7.29
CA SER A 35 0.52 -1.24 7.82
C SER A 35 0.39 -1.08 9.33
N VAL A 36 -0.85 -1.18 9.82
CA VAL A 36 -1.19 -1.14 11.23
C VAL A 36 -1.84 -2.46 11.63
N THR A 37 -1.40 -3.03 12.74
CA THR A 37 -2.02 -4.23 13.31
C THR A 37 -3.01 -3.80 14.39
N ILE A 38 -4.27 -4.19 14.23
CA ILE A 38 -5.34 -3.97 15.22
C ILE A 38 -5.80 -5.35 15.69
N GLY A 39 -5.46 -5.70 16.93
CA GLY A 39 -5.64 -7.04 17.47
C GLY A 39 -4.86 -8.08 16.66
N ARG A 40 -5.56 -9.03 16.04
CA ARG A 40 -4.96 -10.08 15.19
C ARG A 40 -5.03 -9.78 13.69
N ARG A 41 -5.63 -8.65 13.30
CA ARG A 41 -5.84 -8.26 11.89
C ARG A 41 -4.90 -7.13 11.50
N ARG A 42 -4.42 -7.15 10.26
CA ARG A 42 -3.58 -6.11 9.68
C ARG A 42 -4.40 -5.26 8.70
N PHE A 43 -4.17 -3.96 8.76
CA PHE A 43 -4.81 -2.97 7.90
C PHE A 43 -3.75 -2.07 7.27
N VAL A 44 -4.10 -1.46 6.16
CA VAL A 44 -3.32 -0.46 5.45
C VAL A 44 -4.10 0.85 5.50
N PRO A 45 -3.49 1.97 5.95
CA PRO A 45 -4.11 3.28 5.86
C PRO A 45 -4.26 3.71 4.40
N VAL A 46 -5.41 4.30 4.05
CA VAL A 46 -5.64 4.80 2.69
C VAL A 46 -4.62 5.88 2.30
N GLU A 47 -4.26 6.75 3.23
CA GLU A 47 -3.21 7.76 3.00
C GLU A 47 -1.85 7.11 2.69
N GLY A 48 -1.54 5.98 3.34
CA GLY A 48 -0.31 5.24 3.08
C GLY A 48 -0.23 4.64 1.67
N ILE A 49 -1.37 4.32 1.06
CA ILE A 49 -1.44 3.87 -0.34
C ILE A 49 -1.16 5.04 -1.28
N LYS A 50 -1.75 6.20 -1.02
CA LYS A 50 -1.52 7.43 -1.80
C LYS A 50 -0.05 7.84 -1.74
N ASP A 51 0.55 7.82 -0.55
CA ASP A 51 1.96 8.15 -0.33
C ASP A 51 2.88 7.18 -1.08
N TYR A 52 2.56 5.88 -1.06
CA TYR A 52 3.31 4.87 -1.82
C TYR A 52 3.28 5.17 -3.32
N VAL A 53 2.09 5.46 -3.88
CA VAL A 53 1.95 5.78 -5.31
C VAL A 53 2.70 7.07 -5.65
N ALA A 54 2.56 8.12 -4.84
CA ALA A 54 3.25 9.39 -5.06
C ALA A 54 4.78 9.23 -5.04
N ARG A 55 5.32 8.43 -4.09
CA ARG A 55 6.75 8.09 -4.07
C ARG A 55 7.18 7.34 -5.32
N LYS A 56 6.43 6.32 -5.74
CA LYS A 56 6.74 5.54 -6.95
C LYS A 56 6.72 6.40 -8.21
N GLN A 57 5.80 7.35 -8.29
CA GLN A 57 5.75 8.32 -9.39
C GLN A 57 7.00 9.21 -9.43
N GLN A 58 7.50 9.66 -8.28
CA GLN A 58 8.75 10.44 -8.21
C GLN A 58 9.99 9.62 -8.55
N GLU A 59 10.07 8.37 -8.07
CA GLU A 59 11.16 7.45 -8.40
C GLU A 59 11.22 7.18 -9.91
N GLN A 60 10.07 6.98 -10.57
CA GLN A 60 10.00 6.72 -12.01
C GLN A 60 10.16 7.99 -12.86
N GLY A 61 9.68 9.14 -12.38
CA GLY A 61 9.80 10.42 -13.06
C GLY A 61 11.21 11.04 -12.97
N GLY A 62 12.01 10.62 -11.98
CA GLY A 62 13.41 11.04 -11.82
C GLY A 62 14.39 10.39 -12.79
N GLU A 63 14.01 9.29 -13.45
CA GLU A 63 14.85 8.60 -14.46
C GLU A 63 14.78 9.29 -15.85
N ALA A 64 13.93 10.32 -16.01
CA ALA A 64 13.68 10.98 -17.28
C ALA A 64 14.21 12.43 -17.36
N ALA A 65 15.09 12.86 -16.46
CA ALA A 65 15.67 14.20 -16.44
C ALA A 65 17.16 14.21 -16.83
#